data_AF-A0AA88TSM3-F1
#
_entry.id   AF-A0AA88TSM3-F1
#
_cell.length_a   1.000
_cell.length_b   1.000
_cell.length_c   1.000
_cell.angle_alpha   90.00
_cell.angle_beta   90.00
_cell.angle_gamma   90.00
#
_symmetry.space_group_name_H-M   'P 1'
#
loop_
_entity.id
_entity.type
_entity.pdbx_description
1 polymer ?
#
loop_
_entity_poly.entity_id
_entity_poly.type
_entity_poly.pdbx_seq_one_letter_code
_entity_poly.pdbx_strand_id
1 'polypeptide(L)'
;MLAPTAEQAISKHKHEIDLLKARVEGQSNVIKELQSERDFLRQQVASLTAAKSEADKKGETITVEESDSSTDGTTLSSSSTTSSSTPYSSKKKKDLKKKKCFKRKLSSKSRRRMVTARDAVQRYTSILKTFRKVGVMSKAFEKHKVDRNTVVSTATIGEVAIAAPDLFKDLTDSAPPKETLLNFAKRCQGVVEGDLAEKIEGMKAKGELLPIGRAK
;
A
#
# COMPACT_ATOMS: atom_id res chain seq x y z
N MET A 1 42.94 -0.01 37.13
CA MET A 1 42.85 -0.91 35.95
C MET A 1 41.40 -1.30 35.74
N LEU A 2 40.93 -1.37 34.50
CA LEU A 2 39.65 -2.02 34.19
C LEU A 2 39.87 -3.55 34.12
N ALA A 3 38.78 -4.32 34.17
CA ALA A 3 38.86 -5.75 33.86
C ALA A 3 38.94 -5.94 32.33
N PRO A 4 39.79 -6.86 31.81
CA PRO A 4 39.97 -7.03 30.36
C PRO A 4 38.68 -7.42 29.62
N THR A 5 37.73 -8.07 30.30
CA THR A 5 36.39 -8.36 29.77
C THR A 5 35.58 -7.09 29.50
N ALA A 6 35.72 -6.06 30.34
CA ALA A 6 35.05 -4.77 30.16
C ALA A 6 35.67 -3.97 29.00
N GLU A 7 37.00 -3.99 28.86
CA GLU A 7 37.71 -3.38 27.74
C GLU A 7 37.32 -4.03 26.40
N GLN A 8 37.18 -5.36 26.37
CA GLN A 8 36.70 -6.07 25.18
C GLN A 8 35.23 -5.73 24.84
N ALA A 9 34.38 -5.47 25.84
CA ALA A 9 32.99 -5.03 25.64
C ALA A 9 32.94 -3.59 25.09
N ILE A 10 33.72 -2.67 25.64
CA ILE A 10 33.85 -1.29 25.16
C ILE A 10 34.32 -1.26 23.71
N SER A 11 35.32 -2.08 23.35
CA SER A 11 35.82 -2.20 21.97
C SER A 11 34.73 -2.67 20.99
N LYS A 12 33.94 -3.69 21.37
CA LYS A 12 32.80 -4.18 20.56
C LYS A 12 31.74 -3.11 20.34
N HIS A 13 31.33 -2.41 21.40
CA HIS A 13 30.32 -1.34 21.28
C HIS A 13 30.83 -0.12 20.51
N LYS A 14 32.12 0.22 20.61
CA LYS A 14 32.71 1.27 19.76
C LYS A 14 32.61 0.91 18.27
N HIS A 15 33.02 -0.31 17.90
CA HIS A 15 32.91 -0.80 16.53
C HIS A 15 31.45 -0.86 16.03
N GLU A 16 30.51 -1.26 16.88
CA GLU A 16 29.07 -1.25 16.59
C GLU A 16 28.54 0.18 16.34
N ILE A 17 28.91 1.14 17.19
CA ILE A 17 28.58 2.57 17.04
C ILE A 17 29.15 3.12 15.72
N ASP A 18 30.39 2.79 15.37
CA ASP A 18 31.03 3.32 14.16
C ASP A 18 30.43 2.71 12.87
N LEU A 19 30.04 1.43 12.89
CA LEU A 19 29.22 0.83 11.81
C LEU A 19 27.83 1.49 11.68
N LEU A 20 27.19 1.84 12.80
CA LEU A 20 25.88 2.51 12.80
C LEU A 20 25.99 3.95 12.27
N LYS A 21 27.03 4.70 12.63
CA LYS A 21 27.33 6.03 12.05
C LYS A 21 27.47 5.95 10.53
N ALA A 22 28.32 5.05 10.02
CA ALA A 22 28.54 4.88 8.58
C ALA A 22 27.24 4.55 7.82
N ARG A 23 26.34 3.76 8.42
CA ARG A 23 25.01 3.49 7.87
C ARG A 23 24.12 4.73 7.84
N VAL A 24 24.09 5.51 8.93
CA VAL A 24 23.29 6.74 9.03
C VAL A 24 23.79 7.81 8.06
N GLU A 25 25.11 7.94 7.90
CA GLU A 25 25.73 8.85 6.94
C GLU A 25 25.42 8.45 5.49
N GLY A 26 25.58 7.17 5.14
CA GLY A 26 25.19 6.66 3.82
C GLY A 26 23.70 6.89 3.51
N GLN A 27 22.82 6.66 4.49
CA GLN A 27 21.39 6.97 4.37
C GLN A 27 21.13 8.48 4.21
N SER A 28 21.85 9.34 4.95
CA SER A 28 21.75 10.80 4.82
C SER A 28 22.17 11.28 3.43
N ASN A 29 23.21 10.69 2.85
CA ASN A 29 23.70 11.09 1.53
C ASN A 29 22.74 10.66 0.41
N VAL A 30 22.21 9.43 0.45
CA VAL A 30 21.13 8.99 -0.47
C VAL A 30 19.88 9.87 -0.35
N ILE A 31 19.53 10.32 0.87
CA ILE A 31 18.42 11.25 1.06
C ILE A 31 18.69 12.62 0.41
N LYS A 32 19.90 13.18 0.54
CA LYS A 32 20.26 14.47 -0.11
C LYS A 32 20.24 14.36 -1.63
N GLU A 33 20.77 13.26 -2.18
CA GLU A 33 20.78 12.96 -3.61
C GLU A 33 19.35 12.91 -4.18
N LEU A 34 18.48 12.07 -3.61
CA LEU A 34 17.07 11.98 -4.00
C LEU A 34 16.27 13.28 -3.77
N GLN A 35 16.68 14.13 -2.82
CA GLN A 35 16.10 15.46 -2.64
C GLN A 35 16.49 16.39 -3.80
N SER A 36 17.78 16.41 -4.18
CA SER A 36 18.28 17.23 -5.30
C SER A 36 17.68 16.80 -6.65
N GLU A 37 17.58 15.50 -6.93
CA GLU A 37 16.92 14.97 -8.12
C GLU A 37 15.43 15.39 -8.18
N ARG A 38 14.70 15.22 -7.07
CA ARG A 38 13.29 15.60 -6.96
C ARG A 38 13.07 17.11 -7.16
N ASP A 39 13.97 17.96 -6.69
CA ASP A 39 13.84 19.41 -6.85
C ASP A 39 14.31 19.89 -8.25
N PHE A 40 15.28 19.23 -8.87
CA PHE A 40 15.63 19.41 -10.28
C PHE A 40 14.47 19.02 -11.23
N LEU A 41 13.83 17.86 -11.01
CA LEU A 41 12.65 17.44 -11.77
C LEU A 41 11.47 18.41 -11.58
N ARG A 42 11.27 18.94 -10.36
CA ARG A 42 10.28 20.00 -10.11
C ARG A 42 10.60 21.28 -10.87
N GLN A 43 11.88 21.67 -10.97
CA GLN A 43 12.30 22.84 -11.74
C GLN A 43 12.04 22.65 -13.25
N GLN A 44 12.28 21.45 -13.81
CA GLN A 44 11.91 21.15 -15.20
C GLN A 44 10.39 21.20 -15.44
N VAL A 45 9.59 20.62 -14.55
CA VAL A 45 8.12 20.68 -14.68
C VAL A 45 7.63 22.13 -14.56
N ALA A 46 8.22 22.93 -13.67
CA ALA A 46 7.90 24.34 -13.54
C ALA A 46 8.28 25.17 -14.78
N SER A 47 9.43 24.92 -15.40
CA SER A 47 9.82 25.63 -16.63
C SER A 47 8.99 25.23 -17.84
N LEU A 48 8.65 23.94 -17.99
CA LEU A 48 7.76 23.45 -19.06
C LEU A 48 6.32 23.98 -18.91
N THR A 49 5.79 24.06 -17.69
CA THR A 49 4.46 24.63 -17.45
C THR A 49 4.44 26.15 -17.64
N ALA A 50 5.46 26.87 -17.19
CA ALA A 50 5.59 28.32 -17.41
C ALA A 50 5.74 28.67 -18.91
N ALA A 51 6.54 27.90 -19.64
CA ALA A 51 6.71 28.07 -21.09
C ALA A 51 5.39 27.82 -21.86
N LYS A 52 4.52 26.93 -21.36
CA LYS A 52 3.19 26.72 -21.95
C LYS A 52 2.23 27.88 -21.63
N SER A 53 2.22 28.40 -20.41
CA SER A 53 1.32 29.51 -20.04
C SER A 53 1.59 30.84 -20.76
N GLU A 54 2.79 31.06 -21.32
CA GLU A 54 3.05 32.23 -22.19
C GLU A 54 2.70 32.00 -23.66
N ALA A 55 2.42 30.76 -24.09
CA ALA A 55 1.86 30.47 -25.40
C ALA A 55 0.33 30.70 -25.44
N ASP A 56 -0.37 30.37 -24.35
CA ASP A 56 -1.83 30.42 -24.22
C ASP A 56 -2.39 31.87 -24.00
N LYS A 57 -1.89 32.86 -24.74
CA LYS A 57 -2.44 34.24 -24.85
C LYS A 57 -3.04 34.57 -26.22
N LYS A 58 -3.09 33.60 -27.14
CA LYS A 58 -3.90 33.63 -28.37
C LYS A 58 -4.41 32.22 -28.68
N GLY A 59 -5.65 31.92 -28.29
CA GLY A 59 -6.28 30.63 -28.57
C GLY A 59 -7.72 30.61 -28.09
N GLU A 60 -8.66 30.55 -29.01
CA GLU A 60 -10.08 30.39 -28.72
C GLU A 60 -10.44 28.89 -28.61
N THR A 61 -11.53 28.61 -27.89
CA THR A 61 -12.31 27.36 -27.82
C THR A 61 -12.07 26.32 -28.94
N ILE A 62 -11.76 25.06 -28.57
CA ILE A 62 -12.37 23.82 -29.15
C ILE A 62 -11.92 22.55 -28.38
N THR A 63 -12.67 21.46 -28.61
CA THR A 63 -12.67 20.16 -27.90
C THR A 63 -11.89 19.04 -28.64
N VAL A 64 -11.87 17.83 -28.03
CA VAL A 64 -11.64 16.47 -28.62
C VAL A 64 -10.25 15.81 -28.45
N GLU A 65 -10.21 14.88 -27.47
CA GLU A 65 -9.72 13.47 -27.47
C GLU A 65 -8.28 13.00 -27.82
N GLU A 66 -7.94 11.89 -27.14
CA GLU A 66 -7.08 10.73 -27.49
C GLU A 66 -5.63 10.86 -28.03
N SER A 67 -4.73 10.12 -27.36
CA SER A 67 -3.72 9.23 -27.99
C SER A 67 -3.06 8.35 -26.92
N ASP A 68 -3.20 7.03 -27.06
CA ASP A 68 -2.47 6.02 -26.28
C ASP A 68 -0.99 5.94 -26.69
N SER A 69 -0.12 5.42 -25.82
CA SER A 69 1.32 5.26 -26.08
C SER A 69 1.89 4.02 -25.41
N SER A 70 1.64 2.86 -26.02
CA SER A 70 2.29 1.58 -25.68
C SER A 70 3.81 1.61 -25.87
N THR A 71 4.55 1.08 -24.89
CA THR A 71 5.98 0.72 -25.07
C THR A 71 6.22 -0.71 -24.62
N ASP A 72 6.45 -1.60 -25.58
CA ASP A 72 6.82 -3.00 -25.35
C ASP A 72 8.32 -3.18 -25.03
N GLY A 73 8.65 -4.31 -24.42
CA GLY A 73 10.02 -4.79 -24.20
C GLY A 73 10.52 -4.69 -22.75
N THR A 74 11.33 -5.62 -22.24
CA THR A 74 11.91 -6.83 -22.87
C THR A 74 11.93 -8.01 -21.90
N THR A 75 11.79 -9.23 -22.43
CA THR A 75 12.02 -10.47 -21.70
C THR A 75 13.50 -10.83 -21.71
N LEU A 76 14.11 -11.05 -20.54
CA LEU A 76 15.39 -11.75 -20.43
C LEU A 76 15.27 -12.91 -19.45
N SER A 77 15.68 -14.09 -19.92
CA SER A 77 15.79 -15.32 -19.14
C SER A 77 17.24 -15.79 -19.15
N SER A 78 17.74 -16.25 -18.00
CA SER A 78 19.02 -16.95 -17.89
C SER A 78 18.93 -17.99 -16.76
N SER A 79 19.64 -19.11 -16.92
CA SER A 79 19.32 -20.38 -16.24
C SER A 79 20.56 -21.09 -15.67
N SER A 80 20.35 -21.97 -14.66
CA SER A 80 21.12 -23.20 -14.33
C SER A 80 22.67 -23.14 -14.32
N THR A 81 23.40 -23.46 -13.25
CA THR A 81 23.57 -24.77 -12.55
C THR A 81 24.26 -24.50 -11.18
N THR A 82 24.83 -25.38 -10.33
CA THR A 82 25.15 -26.83 -10.19
C THR A 82 24.65 -27.31 -8.79
N SER A 83 24.51 -28.57 -8.36
CA SER A 83 25.02 -29.94 -8.64
C SER A 83 26.17 -30.44 -7.73
N SER A 84 26.12 -31.73 -7.37
CA SER A 84 26.97 -32.51 -6.42
C SER A 84 26.72 -32.37 -4.89
N SER A 85 27.09 -33.34 -4.04
CA SER A 85 26.48 -34.69 -3.88
C SER A 85 27.08 -35.51 -2.70
N THR A 86 26.24 -35.85 -1.70
CA THR A 86 26.25 -37.13 -0.92
C THR A 86 27.52 -37.55 -0.13
N PRO A 87 27.48 -38.66 0.67
CA PRO A 87 26.40 -39.24 1.49
C PRO A 87 26.76 -39.25 3.01
N TYR A 88 25.83 -39.64 3.88
CA TYR A 88 26.05 -40.65 4.96
C TYR A 88 24.72 -41.02 5.64
N SER A 89 24.72 -42.07 6.47
CA SER A 89 23.51 -42.86 6.77
C SER A 89 23.01 -42.77 8.22
N SER A 90 21.73 -43.15 8.38
CA SER A 90 21.12 -43.76 9.58
C SER A 90 20.61 -42.90 10.76
N LYS A 91 19.28 -43.03 10.92
CA LYS A 91 18.58 -43.31 12.20
C LYS A 91 18.62 -42.27 13.33
N LYS A 92 17.64 -41.36 13.32
CA LYS A 92 16.73 -41.12 14.47
C LYS A 92 15.42 -40.45 14.03
N LYS A 93 14.36 -41.26 13.84
CA LYS A 93 12.97 -40.78 13.62
C LYS A 93 12.21 -40.79 14.95
N LYS A 94 11.84 -39.61 15.47
CA LYS A 94 10.56 -39.30 16.18
C LYS A 94 10.54 -37.84 16.70
N ASP A 95 9.36 -37.38 17.11
CA ASP A 95 9.09 -36.28 18.06
C ASP A 95 9.44 -34.80 17.77
N LEU A 96 9.16 -34.32 16.55
CA LEU A 96 8.94 -32.87 16.31
C LEU A 96 7.63 -32.51 15.55
N LYS A 97 6.69 -33.45 15.40
CA LYS A 97 5.58 -33.34 14.41
C LYS A 97 4.20 -32.90 14.94
N LYS A 98 4.10 -32.25 16.12
CA LYS A 98 2.80 -31.88 16.75
C LYS A 98 2.58 -30.41 17.18
N LYS A 99 3.35 -29.41 16.72
CA LYS A 99 3.09 -27.96 17.03
C LYS A 99 2.98 -26.99 15.82
N LYS A 100 2.79 -27.47 14.58
CA LYS A 100 2.77 -26.62 13.35
C LYS A 100 1.46 -26.58 12.55
N CYS A 101 0.32 -27.01 13.11
CA CYS A 101 -0.95 -27.11 12.36
C CYS A 101 -1.86 -25.85 12.45
N PHE A 102 -2.04 -25.27 13.64
CA PHE A 102 -3.19 -24.37 13.90
C PHE A 102 -3.13 -22.97 13.25
N LYS A 103 -1.95 -22.46 12.85
CA LYS A 103 -1.79 -21.09 12.32
C LYS A 103 -2.16 -20.88 10.84
N ARG A 104 -2.68 -21.89 10.12
CA ARG A 104 -2.91 -21.80 8.66
C ARG A 104 -4.32 -21.40 8.20
N LYS A 105 -5.37 -21.50 9.04
CA LYS A 105 -6.77 -21.24 8.61
C LYS A 105 -7.12 -19.76 8.33
N LEU A 106 -6.33 -18.79 8.78
CA LEU A 106 -6.59 -17.35 8.55
C LEU A 106 -6.06 -16.82 7.20
N SER A 107 -5.05 -17.46 6.61
CA SER A 107 -4.38 -16.97 5.38
C SER A 107 -5.25 -17.03 4.11
N SER A 108 -6.30 -17.86 4.11
CA SER A 108 -7.13 -18.16 2.94
C SER A 108 -8.32 -17.23 2.72
N LYS A 109 -8.60 -16.28 3.63
CA LYS A 109 -9.64 -15.24 3.41
C LYS A 109 -9.07 -13.93 2.86
N SER A 110 -7.89 -13.49 3.30
CA SER A 110 -7.26 -12.23 2.84
C SER A 110 -7.08 -12.16 1.31
N ARG A 111 -6.75 -13.29 0.69
CA ARG A 111 -6.48 -13.42 -0.76
C ARG A 111 -7.68 -13.79 -1.62
N ARG A 112 -8.90 -13.86 -1.07
CA ARG A 112 -10.11 -14.08 -1.89
C ARG A 112 -10.45 -12.80 -2.65
N ARG A 113 -11.06 -12.93 -3.83
CA ARG A 113 -11.77 -11.79 -4.45
C ARG A 113 -12.93 -11.38 -3.53
N MET A 114 -13.17 -10.08 -3.36
CA MET A 114 -14.40 -9.61 -2.70
C MET A 114 -15.59 -9.95 -3.60
N VAL A 115 -16.70 -10.43 -3.05
CA VAL A 115 -17.92 -10.69 -3.84
C VAL A 115 -19.09 -9.86 -3.30
N THR A 116 -19.18 -9.71 -1.98
CA THR A 116 -20.25 -8.95 -1.31
C THR A 116 -19.75 -7.60 -0.79
N ALA A 117 -20.65 -6.64 -0.60
CA ALA A 117 -20.33 -5.38 0.10
C ALA A 117 -19.74 -5.63 1.49
N ARG A 118 -20.19 -6.69 2.18
CA ARG A 118 -19.67 -7.12 3.49
C ARG A 118 -18.20 -7.57 3.43
N ASP A 119 -17.74 -8.19 2.33
CA ASP A 119 -16.33 -8.52 2.13
C ASP A 119 -15.46 -7.26 1.98
N ALA A 120 -15.99 -6.22 1.31
CA ALA A 120 -15.30 -4.94 1.16
C ALA A 120 -15.18 -4.21 2.51
N VAL A 121 -16.26 -4.07 3.27
CA VAL A 121 -16.24 -3.49 4.64
C VAL A 121 -15.31 -4.27 5.57
N GLN A 122 -15.33 -5.61 5.52
CA GLN A 122 -14.43 -6.44 6.33
C GLN A 122 -12.95 -6.19 5.97
N ARG A 123 -12.63 -5.96 4.68
CA ARG A 123 -11.25 -5.69 4.25
C ARG A 123 -10.82 -4.25 4.53
N TYR A 124 -11.69 -3.28 4.30
CA TYR A 124 -11.43 -1.87 4.63
C TYR A 124 -11.07 -1.74 6.12
N THR A 125 -11.89 -2.33 7.00
CA THR A 125 -11.64 -2.34 8.44
C THR A 125 -10.40 -3.15 8.85
N SER A 126 -10.00 -4.21 8.13
CA SER A 126 -8.77 -4.94 8.43
C SER A 126 -7.50 -4.21 7.99
N ILE A 127 -7.56 -3.51 6.84
CA ILE A 127 -6.50 -2.61 6.35
C ILE A 127 -6.35 -1.44 7.32
N LEU A 128 -7.44 -0.78 7.71
CA LEU A 128 -7.48 0.32 8.69
C LEU A 128 -6.85 -0.08 10.04
N LYS A 129 -7.23 -1.24 10.60
CA LYS A 129 -6.62 -1.83 11.81
C LYS A 129 -5.12 -2.17 11.67
N THR A 130 -4.59 -2.17 10.44
CA THR A 130 -3.16 -2.36 10.14
C THR A 130 -2.47 -1.03 9.89
N PHE A 131 -3.08 -0.11 9.15
CA PHE A 131 -2.61 1.25 8.93
C PHE A 131 -2.37 1.98 10.27
N ARG A 132 -3.36 1.95 11.18
CA ARG A 132 -3.24 2.50 12.56
C ARG A 132 -2.14 1.85 13.42
N LYS A 133 -1.45 0.80 12.94
CA LYS A 133 -0.31 0.14 13.62
C LYS A 133 1.03 0.25 12.87
N VAL A 134 1.03 0.78 11.65
CA VAL A 134 2.19 0.77 10.75
C VAL A 134 2.47 2.15 10.14
N GLY A 135 1.50 3.07 10.14
CA GLY A 135 1.62 4.44 9.59
C GLY A 135 1.74 4.52 8.06
N VAL A 136 2.12 3.45 7.38
CA VAL A 136 2.39 3.41 5.94
C VAL A 136 1.34 2.58 5.20
N MET A 137 0.62 3.22 4.28
CA MET A 137 -0.43 2.59 3.46
C MET A 137 0.07 1.38 2.67
N SER A 138 1.19 1.50 1.94
CA SER A 138 1.73 0.42 1.12
C SER A 138 2.02 -0.84 1.94
N LYS A 139 2.59 -0.71 3.15
CA LYS A 139 2.82 -1.83 4.08
C LYS A 139 1.52 -2.43 4.62
N ALA A 140 0.46 -1.63 4.79
CA ALA A 140 -0.85 -2.15 5.17
C ALA A 140 -1.49 -2.95 4.02
N PHE A 141 -1.49 -2.42 2.79
CA PHE A 141 -2.00 -3.09 1.59
C PHE A 141 -1.23 -4.40 1.30
N GLU A 142 0.10 -4.35 1.37
CA GLU A 142 0.99 -5.48 1.11
C GLU A 142 0.80 -6.62 2.14
N LYS A 143 0.48 -6.30 3.40
CA LYS A 143 0.17 -7.28 4.44
C LYS A 143 -1.14 -8.04 4.19
N HIS A 144 -2.16 -7.37 3.64
CA HIS A 144 -3.44 -8.00 3.26
C HIS A 144 -3.40 -8.62 1.85
N LYS A 145 -2.36 -8.33 1.07
CA LYS A 145 -2.19 -8.69 -0.36
C LYS A 145 -3.35 -8.19 -1.21
N VAL A 146 -3.44 -6.85 -1.29
CA VAL A 146 -4.47 -6.08 -1.99
C VAL A 146 -3.80 -4.92 -2.73
N ASP A 147 -4.20 -4.67 -3.97
CA ASP A 147 -3.67 -3.55 -4.76
C ASP A 147 -4.34 -2.24 -4.38
N ARG A 148 -3.59 -1.12 -4.45
CA ARG A 148 -4.09 0.22 -4.10
C ARG A 148 -5.38 0.55 -4.84
N ASN A 149 -5.46 0.26 -6.14
CA ASN A 149 -6.62 0.58 -6.96
C ASN A 149 -7.86 -0.22 -6.52
N THR A 150 -7.71 -1.50 -6.13
CA THR A 150 -8.81 -2.29 -5.54
C THR A 150 -9.33 -1.65 -4.24
N VAL A 151 -8.44 -1.08 -3.42
CA VAL A 151 -8.85 -0.36 -2.19
C VAL A 151 -9.54 0.95 -2.56
N VAL A 152 -9.03 1.73 -3.51
CA VAL A 152 -9.67 2.99 -3.99
C VAL A 152 -11.09 2.72 -4.50
N SER A 153 -11.26 1.78 -5.44
CA SER A 153 -12.55 1.45 -6.06
C SER A 153 -13.57 0.79 -5.13
N THR A 154 -13.18 0.45 -3.90
CA THR A 154 -14.10 -0.10 -2.87
C THR A 154 -14.07 0.70 -1.56
N ALA A 155 -13.36 1.84 -1.52
CA ALA A 155 -13.23 2.68 -0.34
C ALA A 155 -14.58 3.26 0.10
N THR A 156 -15.37 3.75 -0.85
CA THR A 156 -16.71 4.35 -0.62
C THR A 156 -17.62 3.41 0.18
N ILE A 157 -17.62 2.11 -0.14
CA ILE A 157 -18.38 1.08 0.60
C ILE A 157 -17.97 1.05 2.09
N GLY A 158 -16.67 1.05 2.36
CA GLY A 158 -16.12 1.03 3.73
C GLY A 158 -16.30 2.36 4.47
N GLU A 159 -16.32 3.47 3.75
CA GLU A 159 -16.47 4.82 4.30
C GLU A 159 -17.93 5.09 4.69
N VAL A 160 -18.90 4.78 3.81
CA VAL A 160 -20.34 4.86 4.14
C VAL A 160 -20.68 3.92 5.30
N ALA A 161 -20.21 2.67 5.29
CA ALA A 161 -20.48 1.69 6.36
C ALA A 161 -19.93 2.08 7.75
N ILE A 162 -19.04 3.09 7.83
CA ILE A 162 -18.47 3.60 9.09
C ILE A 162 -19.05 4.98 9.44
N ALA A 163 -19.26 5.86 8.46
CA ALA A 163 -19.75 7.22 8.68
C ALA A 163 -21.30 7.32 8.75
N ALA A 164 -22.00 6.43 8.07
CA ALA A 164 -23.47 6.37 8.00
C ALA A 164 -23.94 4.90 7.89
N PRO A 165 -23.88 4.14 9.01
CA PRO A 165 -24.17 2.70 9.01
C PRO A 165 -25.63 2.36 8.67
N ASP A 166 -26.54 3.33 8.74
CA ASP A 166 -27.96 3.17 8.40
C ASP A 166 -28.19 3.29 6.89
N LEU A 167 -27.68 4.37 6.26
CA LEU A 167 -27.64 4.50 4.79
C LEU A 167 -26.94 3.30 4.10
N PHE A 168 -25.97 2.67 4.78
CA PHE A 168 -25.34 1.45 4.29
C PHE A 168 -26.29 0.23 4.26
N LYS A 169 -27.24 0.12 5.21
CA LYS A 169 -28.30 -0.90 5.18
C LYS A 169 -29.25 -0.61 4.04
N ASP A 170 -29.74 0.63 3.95
CA ASP A 170 -30.68 1.05 2.92
C ASP A 170 -30.13 0.82 1.50
N LEU A 171 -28.85 1.11 1.26
CA LEU A 171 -28.15 0.81 0.00
C LEU A 171 -27.95 -0.69 -0.27
N THR A 172 -27.86 -1.51 0.78
CA THR A 172 -27.76 -2.98 0.70
C THR A 172 -29.12 -3.62 0.41
N ASP A 173 -30.18 -3.13 1.05
CA ASP A 173 -31.53 -3.66 0.92
C ASP A 173 -32.22 -3.17 -0.39
N SER A 174 -31.85 -1.98 -0.88
CA SER A 174 -32.22 -1.49 -2.23
C SER A 174 -31.37 -2.06 -3.38
N ALA A 175 -30.49 -3.03 -3.13
CA ALA A 175 -29.56 -3.53 -4.15
C ALA A 175 -30.27 -4.38 -5.22
N PRO A 176 -30.15 -4.06 -6.52
CA PRO A 176 -30.81 -4.83 -7.56
C PRO A 176 -30.22 -6.25 -7.69
N PRO A 177 -31.03 -7.26 -8.04
CA PRO A 177 -30.58 -8.64 -8.11
C PRO A 177 -29.46 -8.81 -9.15
N LYS A 178 -28.33 -9.41 -8.71
CA LYS A 178 -27.08 -9.60 -9.47
C LYS A 178 -26.23 -8.33 -9.69
N GLU A 179 -26.39 -7.26 -8.89
CA GLU A 179 -25.47 -6.11 -8.93
C GLU A 179 -24.00 -6.54 -8.72
N THR A 180 -23.07 -5.92 -9.45
CA THR A 180 -21.62 -6.11 -9.23
C THR A 180 -21.13 -5.23 -8.09
N LEU A 181 -20.11 -5.69 -7.35
CA LEU A 181 -19.52 -4.92 -6.24
C LEU A 181 -18.99 -3.52 -6.65
N LEU A 182 -18.57 -3.35 -7.91
CA LEU A 182 -18.13 -2.07 -8.44
C LEU A 182 -19.30 -1.11 -8.73
N ASN A 183 -20.44 -1.63 -9.19
CA ASN A 183 -21.65 -0.82 -9.36
C ASN A 183 -22.20 -0.39 -7.99
N PHE A 184 -22.18 -1.30 -7.00
CA PHE A 184 -22.50 -0.97 -5.61
C PHE A 184 -21.59 0.14 -5.06
N ALA A 185 -20.27 0.07 -5.33
CA ALA A 185 -19.33 1.12 -4.94
C ALA A 185 -19.63 2.49 -5.59
N LYS A 186 -20.11 2.49 -6.84
CA LYS A 186 -20.58 3.70 -7.54
C LYS A 186 -21.88 4.25 -6.94
N ARG A 187 -22.85 3.41 -6.58
CA ARG A 187 -24.04 3.84 -5.83
C ARG A 187 -23.67 4.45 -4.48
N CYS A 188 -22.75 3.83 -3.73
CA CYS A 188 -22.20 4.43 -2.52
C CYS A 188 -21.50 5.77 -2.77
N GLN A 189 -20.85 5.95 -3.92
CA GLN A 189 -20.17 7.21 -4.26
C GLN A 189 -21.17 8.37 -4.48
N GLY A 190 -22.27 8.13 -5.20
CA GLY A 190 -23.33 9.13 -5.43
C GLY A 190 -24.22 9.46 -4.23
N VAL A 191 -24.07 8.74 -3.11
CA VAL A 191 -24.70 9.10 -1.82
C VAL A 191 -23.74 9.90 -0.93
N VAL A 192 -22.43 9.90 -1.22
CA VAL A 192 -21.42 10.68 -0.47
C VAL A 192 -21.25 12.07 -1.09
N GLU A 193 -22.29 12.87 -0.93
CA GLU A 193 -22.36 14.28 -1.31
C GLU A 193 -22.59 15.16 -0.07
N GLY A 194 -22.34 16.47 -0.18
CA GLY A 194 -22.54 17.46 0.89
C GLY A 194 -21.95 17.05 2.25
N ASP A 195 -22.75 17.23 3.30
CA ASP A 195 -22.45 16.95 4.72
C ASP A 195 -21.79 15.58 4.95
N LEU A 196 -22.19 14.55 4.21
CA LEU A 196 -21.63 13.21 4.37
C LEU A 196 -20.19 13.12 3.82
N ALA A 197 -19.87 13.87 2.77
CA ALA A 197 -18.52 13.98 2.24
C ALA A 197 -17.60 14.70 3.23
N GLU A 198 -18.05 15.82 3.81
CA GLU A 198 -17.30 16.56 4.84
C GLU A 198 -17.09 15.74 6.11
N LYS A 199 -18.13 15.04 6.58
CA LYS A 199 -18.05 14.11 7.72
C LYS A 199 -17.00 13.01 7.46
N ILE A 200 -16.98 12.43 6.27
CA ILE A 200 -15.99 11.42 5.87
C ILE A 200 -14.57 12.01 5.82
N GLU A 201 -14.39 13.25 5.34
CA GLU A 201 -13.09 13.91 5.34
C GLU A 201 -12.59 14.22 6.75
N GLY A 202 -13.46 14.72 7.64
CA GLY A 202 -13.16 14.88 9.07
C GLY A 202 -12.78 13.57 9.75
N MET A 203 -13.44 12.45 9.41
CA MET A 203 -13.08 11.12 9.90
C MET A 203 -11.76 10.59 9.29
N LYS A 204 -11.38 10.98 8.06
CA LYS A 204 -10.05 10.69 7.49
C LYS A 204 -8.95 11.47 8.23
N ALA A 205 -9.17 12.76 8.51
CA ALA A 205 -8.24 13.60 9.27
C ALA A 205 -8.00 13.07 10.70
N LYS A 206 -9.04 12.57 11.37
CA LYS A 206 -8.95 11.92 12.69
C LYS A 206 -8.29 10.54 12.69
N GLY A 207 -7.94 9.98 11.51
CA GLY A 207 -7.46 8.59 11.39
C GLY A 207 -8.53 7.53 11.68
N GLU A 208 -9.80 7.93 11.75
CA GLU A 208 -10.94 7.03 11.89
C GLU A 208 -11.16 6.23 10.60
N LEU A 209 -10.97 6.86 9.44
CA LEU A 209 -10.99 6.25 8.11
C LEU A 209 -9.57 6.14 7.50
N LEU A 210 -9.45 5.48 6.35
CA LEU A 210 -8.20 5.47 5.58
C LEU A 210 -8.04 6.82 4.84
N PRO A 211 -6.93 7.57 5.02
CA PRO A 211 -6.59 8.69 4.14
C PRO A 211 -6.26 8.17 2.73
N ILE A 212 -7.30 8.00 1.92
CA ILE A 212 -7.28 7.59 0.52
C ILE A 212 -8.31 8.40 -0.26
N GLY A 213 -7.97 8.78 -1.50
CA GLY A 213 -8.89 9.46 -2.41
C GLY A 213 -10.01 8.54 -2.89
N ARG A 214 -11.14 9.14 -3.28
CA ARG A 214 -12.23 8.44 -3.99
C ARG A 214 -11.73 7.98 -5.38
N ALA A 215 -12.44 7.01 -5.97
CA ALA A 215 -12.23 6.67 -7.36
C ALA A 215 -12.65 7.84 -8.27
N LYS A 216 -11.89 8.06 -9.33
CA LYS A 216 -12.37 8.77 -10.53
C LYS A 216 -13.04 7.74 -11.44
#